data_AF-A0A3A5W3Y9-F1
#
_entry.id   AF-A0A3A5W3Y9-F1
#
_cell.length_a   1.000
_cell.length_b   1.000
_cell.length_c   1.000
_cell.angle_alpha   90.00
_cell.angle_beta   90.00
_cell.angle_gamma   90.00
#
_symmetry.space_group_name_H-M   'P 1'
#
loop_
_entity.id
_entity.type
_entity.pdbx_description
1 polymer ?
#
loop_
_entity_poly.entity_id
_entity_poly.type
_entity_poly.pdbx_seq_one_letter_code
_entity_poly.pdbx_strand_id
1 'polypeptide(L)'
;MNRPEPSYEGLKRGRPTPSTTRNSMRPTSGHVCKGMNHMTPSLVTPGMNVSSTAECEAGEGTIEVDGRIVATAIGAFSINDGIGTVTAAKAVVTPEIGDTVLCEIVKLNEKNGEAQVICIEGKPGSVLPEYLYGQFHVTNIVDRYMHQTADAVRRRDVCRAEVKETSPVLRISFRDRDDCGVLHAICPPCGDTLLPHLDGDWNVQCPSCGFQSYRALADNYGAGWAELEQGASTLNNAGKRWGAAAEAMFGKGPAGRATFIAADVREDGRERTYFRFEGEGGGKGRRPRNAPGCRLFVGGLPREVGTEELRALFAEHGDMTDCIVLTDDNGVNRGFGFVTYSEKAHADAAIAKLDKHKINGRRIGVRDADSDDKKGKREKRKDPEGLKLYV
;
A
#
# COMPACT_ATOMS: atom_id res chain seq x y z
N MET A 1 51.87 -18.95 -43.86
CA MET A 1 51.88 -19.15 -42.40
C MET A 1 50.42 -19.18 -41.97
N ASN A 2 49.76 -20.35 -41.89
CA ASN A 2 49.69 -21.26 -40.72
C ASN A 2 49.38 -20.49 -39.42
N ARG A 3 48.32 -20.73 -38.64
CA ARG A 3 47.24 -21.75 -38.54
C ARG A 3 46.37 -21.31 -37.29
N PRO A 4 45.35 -22.03 -36.80
CA PRO A 4 43.95 -22.08 -37.24
C PRO A 4 42.90 -21.76 -36.13
N GLU A 5 41.62 -21.72 -36.52
CA GLU A 5 40.42 -21.71 -35.66
C GLU A 5 40.15 -23.06 -34.97
N PRO A 6 39.44 -23.09 -33.81
CA PRO A 6 38.98 -24.33 -33.20
C PRO A 6 37.56 -24.72 -33.66
N SER A 7 37.45 -26.01 -33.99
CA SER A 7 36.23 -26.75 -34.35
C SER A 7 35.31 -27.02 -33.14
N TYR A 8 34.01 -26.82 -33.32
CA TYR A 8 32.96 -27.34 -32.43
C TYR A 8 32.41 -28.66 -33.00
N GLU A 9 32.72 -29.78 -32.35
CA GLU A 9 32.09 -31.08 -32.60
C GLU A 9 30.81 -31.24 -31.78
N GLY A 10 29.78 -31.80 -32.42
CA GLY A 10 28.44 -31.92 -31.89
C GLY A 10 28.27 -33.09 -30.90
N LEU A 11 27.48 -32.83 -29.85
CA LEU A 11 26.78 -33.87 -29.10
C LEU A 11 25.27 -33.70 -29.27
N LYS A 12 24.67 -34.53 -30.13
CA LYS A 12 23.23 -34.80 -30.12
C LYS A 12 22.95 -35.79 -28.97
N ARG A 13 22.13 -35.41 -27.99
CA ARG A 13 21.45 -36.35 -27.09
C ARG A 13 19.95 -36.10 -27.16
N GLY A 14 19.24 -37.16 -27.58
CA GLY A 14 17.83 -37.14 -27.94
C GLY A 14 16.87 -37.11 -26.76
N ARG A 15 15.65 -36.64 -27.05
CA ARG A 15 14.46 -36.73 -26.20
C ARG A 15 14.01 -38.19 -26.07
N PRO A 16 13.59 -38.65 -24.88
CA PRO A 16 12.84 -39.90 -24.77
C PRO A 16 11.34 -39.65 -24.99
N THR A 17 10.76 -40.37 -25.94
CA THR A 17 9.32 -40.57 -26.11
C THR A 17 8.82 -41.66 -25.16
N PRO A 18 7.61 -41.56 -24.58
CA PRO A 18 7.06 -42.65 -23.77
C PRO A 18 6.45 -43.74 -24.66
N SER A 19 7.01 -44.94 -24.62
CA SER A 19 6.42 -46.14 -25.24
C SER A 19 5.40 -46.76 -24.29
N THR A 20 4.19 -46.93 -24.81
CA THR A 20 3.08 -47.64 -24.17
C THR A 20 3.29 -49.14 -24.34
N THR A 21 3.53 -49.87 -23.25
CA THR A 21 3.38 -51.33 -23.22
C THR A 21 2.36 -51.72 -22.15
N ARG A 22 1.18 -52.14 -22.65
CA ARG A 22 0.19 -52.90 -21.87
C ARG A 22 0.85 -54.21 -21.48
N ASN A 23 0.89 -54.52 -20.19
CA ASN A 23 1.03 -55.89 -19.73
C ASN A 23 -0.22 -56.27 -18.93
N SER A 24 -1.05 -57.08 -19.59
CA SER A 24 -2.20 -57.77 -19.03
C SER A 24 -1.71 -59.00 -18.27
N MET A 25 -1.79 -58.98 -16.94
CA MET A 25 -1.77 -60.20 -16.12
C MET A 25 -2.75 -60.04 -14.95
N ARG A 26 -3.70 -60.98 -14.89
CA ARG A 26 -4.66 -61.21 -13.82
C ARG A 26 -4.65 -62.74 -13.59
N PRO A 27 -5.16 -63.26 -12.46
CA PRO A 27 -4.50 -63.32 -11.16
C PRO A 27 -4.27 -64.80 -10.73
N THR A 28 -3.28 -65.07 -9.88
CA THR A 28 -3.15 -66.38 -9.21
C THR A 28 -3.34 -66.23 -7.71
N SER A 29 -4.51 -66.69 -7.26
CA SER A 29 -4.81 -67.39 -6.02
C SER A 29 -3.98 -67.07 -4.75
N GLY A 30 -4.69 -66.51 -3.77
CA GLY A 30 -4.72 -67.06 -2.42
C GLY A 30 -3.51 -66.76 -1.54
N HIS A 31 -3.45 -65.56 -0.99
CA HIS A 31 -2.84 -65.32 0.32
C HIS A 31 -3.81 -64.46 1.16
N VAL A 32 -4.14 -64.99 2.33
CA VAL A 32 -4.97 -64.36 3.35
C VAL A 32 -4.18 -63.22 3.96
N CYS A 33 -4.46 -61.98 3.56
CA CYS A 33 -3.94 -60.80 4.24
C CYS A 33 -4.88 -60.42 5.39
N LYS A 34 -4.60 -60.96 6.58
CA LYS A 34 -4.91 -60.28 7.84
C LYS A 34 -3.98 -59.07 7.94
N GLY A 35 -4.55 -57.89 8.09
CA GLY A 35 -3.81 -56.63 8.20
C GLY A 35 -4.47 -55.55 7.36
N MET A 36 -5.64 -55.08 7.79
CA MET A 36 -6.18 -53.82 7.30
C MET A 36 -5.27 -52.72 7.81
N ASN A 37 -4.21 -52.39 7.06
CA ASN A 37 -3.58 -51.09 7.17
C ASN A 37 -4.67 -50.08 6.78
N HIS A 38 -5.24 -49.41 7.78
CA HIS A 38 -6.03 -48.21 7.58
C HIS A 38 -5.13 -47.19 6.85
N MET A 39 -5.22 -47.14 5.52
CA MET A 39 -4.73 -46.01 4.74
C MET A 39 -5.63 -44.83 5.10
N THR A 40 -5.25 -44.08 6.13
CA THR A 40 -5.87 -42.80 6.44
C THR A 40 -5.53 -41.83 5.30
N PRO A 41 -6.52 -41.11 4.75
CA PRO A 41 -6.22 -40.02 3.83
C PRO A 41 -5.32 -39.01 4.55
N SER A 42 -4.15 -38.74 3.99
CA SER A 42 -3.11 -37.87 4.57
C SER A 42 -3.51 -36.40 4.70
N LEU A 43 -4.67 -36.03 4.16
CA LEU A 43 -5.22 -34.68 4.22
C LEU A 43 -6.69 -34.75 4.62
N VAL A 44 -7.02 -34.16 5.76
CA VAL A 44 -8.37 -34.04 6.29
C VAL A 44 -8.87 -32.61 6.13
N THR A 45 -10.19 -32.46 6.03
CA THR A 45 -10.86 -31.16 5.87
C THR A 45 -11.86 -30.94 7.01
N PRO A 46 -12.19 -29.67 7.36
CA PRO A 46 -13.19 -29.37 8.37
C PRO A 46 -14.51 -30.06 8.09
N GLY A 47 -15.06 -30.76 9.08
CA GLY A 47 -16.29 -31.56 8.98
C GLY A 47 -16.07 -33.02 8.58
N MET A 48 -14.85 -33.44 8.22
CA MET A 48 -14.53 -34.83 7.94
C MET A 48 -14.46 -35.65 9.24
N ASN A 49 -15.12 -36.80 9.26
CA ASN A 49 -14.97 -37.78 10.34
C ASN A 49 -13.59 -38.46 10.21
N VAL A 50 -12.75 -38.32 11.23
CA VAL A 50 -11.35 -38.78 11.22
C VAL A 50 -11.12 -40.04 12.07
N SER A 51 -11.87 -40.23 13.16
CA SER A 51 -11.78 -41.41 14.03
C SER A 51 -13.01 -41.51 14.97
N SER A 52 -13.01 -42.46 15.89
CA SER A 52 -14.06 -42.65 16.90
C SER A 52 -13.51 -42.45 18.31
N THR A 53 -14.39 -42.12 19.27
CA THR A 53 -13.99 -41.93 20.69
C THR A 53 -13.49 -43.20 21.36
N ALA A 54 -13.67 -44.36 20.74
CA ALA A 54 -13.11 -45.62 21.20
C ALA A 54 -11.61 -45.79 20.84
N GLU A 55 -11.13 -45.06 19.84
CA GLU A 55 -9.76 -45.16 19.31
C GLU A 55 -8.87 -43.99 19.75
N CYS A 56 -9.42 -42.79 19.86
CA CYS A 56 -8.69 -41.62 20.35
C CYS A 56 -9.60 -40.55 20.97
N GLU A 57 -9.04 -39.78 21.89
CA GLU A 57 -9.64 -38.56 22.44
C GLU A 57 -9.41 -37.36 21.51
N ALA A 58 -10.30 -36.35 21.58
CA ALA A 58 -10.20 -35.16 20.74
C ALA A 58 -9.06 -34.24 21.21
N GLY A 59 -8.09 -34.00 20.32
CA GLY A 59 -7.02 -33.02 20.50
C GLY A 59 -7.15 -31.80 19.61
N GLU A 60 -6.05 -31.05 19.45
CA GLU A 60 -6.01 -29.82 18.65
C GLU A 60 -6.41 -30.08 17.18
N GLY A 61 -7.30 -29.23 16.65
CA GLY A 61 -7.83 -29.37 15.29
C GLY A 61 -8.88 -30.48 15.11
N THR A 62 -9.35 -31.08 16.21
CA THR A 62 -10.48 -32.03 16.21
C THR A 62 -11.52 -31.66 17.28
N ILE A 63 -12.73 -32.18 17.14
CA ILE A 63 -13.79 -32.08 18.14
C ILE A 63 -14.58 -33.38 18.19
N GLU A 64 -15.06 -33.76 19.38
CA GLU A 64 -15.98 -34.87 19.53
C GLU A 64 -17.43 -34.43 19.26
N VAL A 65 -18.11 -35.16 18.37
CA VAL A 65 -19.55 -35.01 18.12
C VAL A 65 -20.18 -36.40 18.01
N ASP A 66 -21.13 -36.71 18.90
CA ASP A 66 -21.88 -37.97 18.91
C ASP A 66 -21.01 -39.25 18.87
N GLY A 67 -19.91 -39.29 19.64
CA GLY A 67 -18.99 -40.43 19.68
C GLY A 67 -18.05 -40.55 18.46
N ARG A 68 -18.00 -39.51 17.62
CA ARG A 68 -17.11 -39.41 16.45
C ARG A 68 -16.13 -38.26 16.65
N ILE A 69 -14.90 -38.46 16.20
CA ILE A 69 -13.89 -37.41 16.16
C ILE A 69 -13.97 -36.76 14.78
N VAL A 70 -14.30 -35.48 14.75
CA VAL A 70 -14.49 -34.69 13.54
C VAL A 70 -13.36 -33.67 13.44
N ALA A 71 -12.74 -33.53 12.27
CA ALA A 71 -11.74 -32.50 12.03
C ALA A 71 -12.37 -31.11 11.99
N THR A 72 -11.74 -30.12 12.62
CA THR A 72 -12.13 -28.70 12.57
C THR A 72 -11.16 -27.87 11.74
N ALA A 73 -9.98 -28.39 11.44
CA ALA A 73 -8.95 -27.76 10.62
C ALA A 73 -8.64 -28.55 9.35
N ILE A 74 -8.00 -27.91 8.36
CA ILE A 74 -7.42 -28.58 7.19
C ILE A 74 -6.00 -28.99 7.55
N GLY A 75 -5.67 -30.28 7.43
CA GLY A 75 -4.35 -30.74 7.88
C GLY A 75 -4.13 -32.24 7.74
N ALA A 76 -3.04 -32.73 8.31
CA ALA A 76 -2.79 -34.16 8.43
C ALA A 76 -3.30 -34.64 9.80
N PHE A 77 -4.09 -35.70 9.82
CA PHE A 77 -4.55 -36.32 11.06
C PHE A 77 -3.51 -37.31 11.57
N SER A 78 -3.14 -37.20 12.84
CA SER A 78 -2.26 -38.15 13.53
C SER A 78 -2.77 -38.44 14.93
N ILE A 79 -2.54 -39.67 15.41
CA ILE A 79 -2.90 -40.09 16.77
C ILE A 79 -1.59 -40.26 17.53
N ASN A 80 -1.37 -39.44 18.55
CA ASN A 80 -0.21 -39.52 19.44
C ASN A 80 -0.71 -39.73 20.87
N ASP A 81 -0.24 -40.78 21.55
CA ASP A 81 -0.63 -41.13 22.94
C ASP A 81 -2.15 -41.22 23.17
N GLY A 82 -2.89 -41.69 22.16
CA GLY A 82 -4.35 -41.82 22.23
C GLY A 82 -5.10 -40.50 21.97
N ILE A 83 -4.41 -39.42 21.62
CA ILE A 83 -5.03 -38.13 21.27
C ILE A 83 -4.97 -37.94 19.75
N GLY A 84 -6.14 -37.80 19.13
CA GLY A 84 -6.28 -37.50 17.72
C GLY A 84 -6.11 -36.01 17.46
N THR A 85 -5.08 -35.62 16.73
CA THR A 85 -4.81 -34.21 16.39
C THR A 85 -4.79 -34.03 14.88
N VAL A 86 -5.28 -32.87 14.43
CA VAL A 86 -5.12 -32.43 13.04
C VAL A 86 -4.07 -31.35 13.03
N THR A 87 -2.87 -31.69 12.54
CA THR A 87 -1.81 -30.71 12.34
C THR A 87 -2.19 -29.85 11.15
N ALA A 88 -2.59 -28.60 11.42
CA ALA A 88 -2.90 -27.62 10.40
C ALA A 88 -1.74 -27.52 9.40
N ALA A 89 -2.04 -27.38 8.11
CA ALA A 89 -1.02 -27.24 7.05
C ALA A 89 -0.09 -26.01 7.26
N LYS A 90 -0.45 -25.09 8.15
CA LYS A 90 0.34 -23.94 8.58
C LYS A 90 0.09 -23.69 10.06
N ALA A 91 1.10 -23.84 10.90
CA ALA A 91 0.99 -23.50 12.32
C ALA A 91 0.69 -22.01 12.48
N VAL A 92 -0.15 -21.65 13.45
CA VAL A 92 -0.37 -20.26 13.84
C VAL A 92 0.72 -19.87 14.83
N VAL A 93 1.36 -18.72 14.62
CA VAL A 93 2.47 -18.26 15.46
C VAL A 93 2.11 -16.92 16.09
N THR A 94 2.39 -16.82 17.39
CA THR A 94 2.30 -15.58 18.16
C THR A 94 3.69 -14.99 18.37
N PRO A 95 3.93 -13.71 18.07
CA PRO A 95 5.20 -13.05 18.35
C PRO A 95 5.38 -12.84 19.85
N GLU A 96 6.60 -12.99 20.32
CA GLU A 96 7.06 -12.71 21.69
C GLU A 96 8.02 -11.53 21.70
N ILE A 97 8.20 -10.89 22.86
CA ILE A 97 9.17 -9.81 23.01
C ILE A 97 10.58 -10.37 22.78
N GLY A 98 11.35 -9.72 21.91
CA GLY A 98 12.67 -10.16 21.47
C GLY A 98 12.67 -11.02 20.20
N ASP A 99 11.50 -11.42 19.69
CA ASP A 99 11.43 -12.11 18.40
C ASP A 99 11.86 -11.18 17.25
N THR A 100 12.55 -11.76 16.27
CA THR A 100 12.88 -11.08 15.03
C THR A 100 11.79 -11.31 13.99
N VAL A 101 11.28 -10.24 13.41
CA VAL A 101 10.24 -10.26 12.37
C VAL A 101 10.75 -9.70 11.05
N LEU A 102 10.36 -10.35 9.96
CA LEU A 102 10.48 -9.79 8.62
C LEU A 102 9.18 -9.08 8.29
N CYS A 103 9.30 -7.83 7.84
CA CYS A 103 8.16 -6.97 7.58
C CYS A 103 8.33 -6.13 6.32
N GLU A 104 7.22 -5.73 5.73
CA GLU A 104 7.17 -4.77 4.62
C GLU A 104 6.60 -3.45 5.12
N ILE A 105 7.23 -2.32 4.77
CA ILE A 105 6.70 -1.01 5.14
C ILE A 105 5.46 -0.68 4.31
N VAL A 106 4.31 -0.52 4.97
CA VAL A 106 3.03 -0.24 4.28
C VAL A 106 2.68 1.23 4.34
N LYS A 107 2.81 1.85 5.52
CA LYS A 107 2.37 3.22 5.76
C LYS A 107 3.41 3.99 6.56
N LEU A 108 3.64 5.22 6.14
CA LEU A 108 4.58 6.14 6.76
C LEU A 108 3.86 7.45 7.03
N ASN A 109 3.94 7.90 8.27
CA ASN A 109 3.56 9.23 8.72
C ASN A 109 4.84 9.99 9.11
N GLU A 110 4.72 11.26 9.53
CA GLU A 110 5.89 12.07 9.85
C GLU A 110 6.80 11.43 10.91
N LYS A 111 6.25 11.01 12.05
CA LYS A 111 7.02 10.43 13.17
C LYS A 111 6.83 8.93 13.38
N ASN A 112 5.75 8.38 12.85
CA ASN A 112 5.34 6.98 13.06
C ASN A 112 5.20 6.27 11.72
N GLY A 113 5.45 4.97 11.71
CA GLY A 113 5.17 4.09 10.58
C GLY A 113 4.45 2.82 10.99
N GLU A 114 3.83 2.16 10.01
CA GLU A 114 3.21 0.85 10.13
C GLU A 114 3.87 -0.09 9.12
N ALA A 115 4.38 -1.23 9.62
CA ALA A 115 4.96 -2.30 8.83
C ALA A 115 4.09 -3.54 8.93
N GLN A 116 3.84 -4.20 7.81
CA GLN A 116 3.13 -5.47 7.77
C GLN A 116 4.11 -6.61 8.03
N VAL A 117 3.86 -7.41 9.06
CA VAL A 117 4.66 -8.59 9.38
C VAL A 117 4.37 -9.68 8.34
N ILE A 118 5.43 -10.16 7.69
CA ILE A 118 5.38 -11.24 6.70
C ILE A 118 5.58 -12.58 7.42
N CYS A 119 6.61 -12.67 8.25
CA CYS A 119 6.92 -13.86 9.05
C CYS A 119 7.78 -13.51 10.27
N ILE A 120 7.80 -14.44 11.23
CA ILE A 120 8.70 -14.40 12.39
C ILE A 120 9.85 -15.35 12.09
N GLU A 121 11.10 -14.89 12.24
CA GLU A 121 12.28 -15.71 12.00
C GLU A 121 12.33 -16.88 13.00
N GLY A 122 12.68 -18.07 12.53
CA GLY A 122 12.77 -19.28 13.35
C GLY A 122 11.43 -19.96 13.68
N LYS A 123 10.28 -19.30 13.46
CA LYS A 123 8.94 -19.85 13.73
C LYS A 123 8.15 -20.03 12.41
N PRO A 124 8.20 -21.22 11.77
CA PRO A 124 7.50 -21.45 10.50
C PRO A 124 5.99 -21.50 10.74
N GLY A 125 5.27 -20.46 10.34
CA GLY A 125 3.82 -20.40 10.44
C GLY A 125 3.22 -19.09 9.98
N SER A 126 1.91 -18.95 10.16
CA SER A 126 1.15 -17.75 9.83
C SER A 126 0.91 -16.91 11.08
N VAL A 127 1.10 -15.60 10.95
CA VAL A 127 0.85 -14.63 12.01
C VAL A 127 -0.64 -14.32 12.10
N LEU A 128 -1.18 -14.17 13.31
CA LEU A 128 -2.57 -13.79 13.52
C LEU A 128 -2.85 -12.35 13.01
N PRO A 129 -4.07 -12.05 12.55
CA PRO A 129 -4.43 -10.71 12.07
C PRO A 129 -4.16 -9.58 13.07
N GLU A 130 -4.23 -9.86 14.37
CA GLU A 130 -3.94 -8.89 15.44
C GLU A 130 -2.47 -8.44 15.49
N TYR A 131 -1.54 -9.30 15.05
CA TYR A 131 -0.10 -9.01 14.97
C TYR A 131 0.37 -8.74 13.55
N LEU A 132 -0.55 -8.59 12.59
CA LEU A 132 -0.20 -8.40 11.18
C LEU A 132 0.50 -7.06 10.94
N TYR A 133 0.26 -6.06 11.80
CA TYR A 133 0.80 -4.71 11.65
C TYR A 133 1.59 -4.28 12.89
N GLY A 134 2.90 -4.10 12.71
CA GLY A 134 3.80 -3.53 13.70
C GLY A 134 3.93 -2.02 13.55
N GLN A 135 3.86 -1.29 14.65
CA GLN A 135 4.09 0.15 14.70
C GLN A 135 5.52 0.47 15.14
N PHE A 136 6.11 1.49 14.52
CA PHE A 136 7.43 1.99 14.90
C PHE A 136 7.49 3.51 14.90
N HIS A 137 8.44 4.06 15.65
CA HIS A 137 8.70 5.50 15.76
C HIS A 137 10.06 5.84 15.13
N VAL A 138 10.20 7.05 14.61
CA VAL A 138 11.43 7.53 13.92
C VAL A 138 12.71 7.36 14.74
N THR A 139 12.63 7.47 16.07
CA THR A 139 13.77 7.30 17.00
C THR A 139 14.26 5.87 17.13
N ASN A 140 13.45 4.91 16.69
CA ASN A 140 13.69 3.47 16.84
C ASN A 140 14.07 2.84 15.49
N ILE A 141 14.39 3.66 14.48
CA ILE A 141 14.79 3.16 13.16
C ILE A 141 16.31 3.00 13.09
N VAL A 142 17.05 4.08 13.35
CA VAL A 142 18.51 4.09 13.24
C VAL A 142 19.07 5.10 14.25
N ASP A 143 20.30 4.87 14.71
CA ASP A 143 21.02 5.83 15.55
C ASP A 143 21.56 7.00 14.73
N ARG A 144 20.67 7.77 14.10
CA ARG A 144 20.98 8.98 13.32
C ARG A 144 19.82 9.95 13.46
N TYR A 145 20.10 11.26 13.48
CA TYR A 145 19.03 12.24 13.61
C TYR A 145 18.18 12.29 12.34
N MET A 146 16.97 11.74 12.44
CA MET A 146 15.98 11.71 11.38
C MET A 146 14.84 12.66 11.69
N HIS A 147 14.47 13.48 10.71
CA HIS A 147 13.34 14.37 10.87
C HIS A 147 12.01 13.64 10.65
N GLN A 148 11.99 12.73 9.67
CA GLN A 148 10.82 11.93 9.33
C GLN A 148 11.18 10.45 9.19
N THR A 149 10.20 9.57 9.40
CA THR A 149 10.37 8.13 9.17
C THR A 149 10.74 7.82 7.72
N ALA A 150 10.17 8.58 6.80
CA ALA A 150 10.39 8.51 5.36
C ALA A 150 11.88 8.72 4.98
N ASP A 151 12.64 9.49 5.76
CA ASP A 151 14.05 9.75 5.48
C ASP A 151 14.90 8.46 5.62
N ALA A 152 14.47 7.52 6.46
CA ALA A 152 15.18 6.28 6.75
C ALA A 152 14.60 5.05 6.04
N VAL A 153 13.28 5.01 5.78
CA VAL A 153 12.60 3.87 5.16
C VAL A 153 11.55 4.35 4.16
N ARG A 154 11.22 3.53 3.15
CA ARG A 154 10.14 3.79 2.18
C ARG A 154 9.13 2.67 2.15
N ARG A 155 7.95 2.97 1.59
CA ARG A 155 6.92 1.95 1.36
C ARG A 155 7.46 0.86 0.44
N ARG A 156 7.09 -0.39 0.71
CA ARG A 156 7.57 -1.60 0.04
C ARG A 156 9.03 -1.97 0.31
N ASP A 157 9.73 -1.20 1.13
CA ASP A 157 11.02 -1.67 1.64
C ASP A 157 10.75 -2.89 2.53
N VAL A 158 11.55 -3.94 2.32
CA VAL A 158 11.52 -5.15 3.15
C VAL A 158 12.55 -4.96 4.25
N CYS A 159 12.12 -5.12 5.48
CA CYS A 159 12.91 -4.83 6.67
C CYS A 159 12.89 -5.98 7.66
N ARG A 160 13.96 -6.09 8.45
CA ARG A 160 14.04 -6.93 9.65
C ARG A 160 13.90 -6.04 10.88
N ALA A 161 13.05 -6.42 11.82
CA ALA A 161 12.84 -5.68 13.05
C ALA A 161 12.77 -6.61 14.26
N GLU A 162 13.07 -6.08 15.43
CA GLU A 162 12.87 -6.76 16.71
C GLU A 162 11.53 -6.34 17.34
N VAL A 163 10.79 -7.30 17.90
CA VAL A 163 9.54 -7.05 18.63
C VAL A 163 9.87 -6.53 20.02
N LYS A 164 9.38 -5.33 20.36
CA LYS A 164 9.55 -4.72 21.68
C LYS A 164 8.34 -4.87 22.59
N GLU A 165 7.14 -4.77 22.02
CA GLU A 165 5.88 -4.93 22.74
C GLU A 165 4.88 -5.66 21.84
N THR A 166 4.04 -6.51 22.43
CA THR A 166 3.01 -7.27 21.68
C THR A 166 1.58 -6.83 22.02
N SER A 167 1.37 -6.17 23.16
CA SER A 167 0.06 -5.71 23.63
C SER A 167 0.17 -4.31 24.25
N PRO A 168 -0.77 -3.38 23.98
CA PRO A 168 -2.02 -3.54 23.23
C PRO A 168 -1.85 -3.50 21.69
N VAL A 169 -0.67 -3.13 21.21
CA VAL A 169 -0.32 -3.11 19.78
C VAL A 169 1.09 -3.68 19.63
N LEU A 170 1.35 -4.33 18.49
CA LEU A 170 2.70 -4.80 18.17
C LEU A 170 3.61 -3.60 17.91
N ARG A 171 4.62 -3.38 18.76
CA ARG A 171 5.67 -2.38 18.56
C ARG A 171 6.95 -3.07 18.13
N ILE A 172 7.55 -2.53 17.08
CA ILE A 172 8.79 -3.05 16.50
C ILE A 172 9.87 -1.96 16.51
N SER A 173 11.13 -2.40 16.56
CA SER A 173 12.30 -1.53 16.54
C SER A 173 13.33 -2.07 15.54
N PHE A 174 14.01 -1.17 14.84
CA PHE A 174 15.10 -1.50 13.92
C PHE A 174 16.47 -1.12 14.49
N ARG A 175 16.51 -0.38 15.61
CA ARG A 175 17.73 0.27 16.11
C ARG A 175 18.57 -0.60 17.04
N ASP A 176 17.98 -1.58 17.70
CA ASP A 176 18.61 -2.28 18.82
C ASP A 176 19.70 -3.28 18.38
N ARG A 177 19.66 -3.74 17.13
CA ARG A 177 20.62 -4.69 16.56
C ARG A 177 21.00 -4.25 15.16
N ASP A 178 22.27 -4.43 14.79
CA ASP A 178 22.82 -4.01 13.48
C ASP A 178 22.31 -4.88 12.31
N ASP A 179 21.79 -6.07 12.62
CA ASP A 179 21.12 -6.94 11.66
C ASP A 179 19.67 -6.49 11.39
N CYS A 180 19.13 -5.54 12.16
CA CYS A 180 17.81 -4.97 11.96
C CYS A 180 17.89 -3.68 11.13
N GLY A 181 16.89 -3.48 10.28
CA GLY A 181 16.87 -2.40 9.29
C GLY A 181 16.30 -2.86 7.96
N VAL A 182 16.54 -2.09 6.91
CA VAL A 182 16.16 -2.42 5.55
C VAL A 182 17.06 -3.55 5.04
N LEU A 183 16.45 -4.60 4.51
CA LEU A 183 17.11 -5.74 3.86
C LEU A 183 17.13 -5.60 2.34
N HIS A 184 16.09 -4.99 1.79
CA HIS A 184 15.91 -4.79 0.37
C HIS A 184 15.08 -3.53 0.10
N ALA A 185 15.57 -2.69 -0.81
CA ALA A 185 14.89 -1.49 -1.25
C ALA A 185 14.90 -1.37 -2.78
N ILE A 186 13.82 -0.80 -3.30
CA ILE A 186 13.65 -0.53 -4.71
C ILE A 186 13.83 0.96 -5.01
N CYS A 187 14.37 1.24 -6.18
CA CYS A 187 14.57 2.58 -6.71
C CYS A 187 13.20 3.17 -7.08
N PRO A 188 12.76 4.30 -6.50
CA PRO A 188 11.46 4.87 -6.83
C PRO A 188 11.33 5.30 -8.31
N PRO A 189 12.35 5.94 -8.94
CA PRO A 189 12.29 6.31 -10.36
C PRO A 189 12.11 5.14 -11.34
N CYS A 190 12.92 4.07 -11.23
CA CYS A 190 12.99 3.02 -12.26
C CYS A 190 12.56 1.63 -11.78
N GLY A 191 12.34 1.43 -10.48
CA GLY A 191 11.97 0.14 -9.90
C GLY A 191 13.10 -0.87 -9.75
N ASP A 192 14.33 -0.52 -10.13
CA ASP A 192 15.50 -1.39 -9.98
C ASP A 192 15.96 -1.51 -8.51
N THR A 193 16.72 -2.54 -8.18
CA THR A 193 17.22 -2.74 -6.81
C THR A 193 18.28 -1.70 -6.46
N LEU A 194 18.16 -1.06 -5.30
CA LEU A 194 19.18 -0.15 -4.79
C LEU A 194 20.35 -0.93 -4.22
N LEU A 195 21.58 -0.52 -4.54
CA LEU A 195 22.81 -1.14 -4.05
C LEU A 195 23.46 -0.26 -2.97
N PRO A 196 24.16 -0.86 -1.99
CA PRO A 196 24.88 -0.11 -0.98
C PRO A 196 26.02 0.70 -1.64
N HIS A 197 26.03 2.01 -1.42
CA HIS A 197 27.04 2.92 -1.94
C HIS A 197 27.10 4.18 -1.09
N LEU A 198 28.25 4.45 -0.47
CA LEU A 198 28.43 5.60 0.40
C LEU A 198 28.96 6.80 -0.38
N ASP A 199 28.12 7.84 -0.49
CA ASP A 199 28.48 9.13 -1.07
C ASP A 199 28.01 10.26 -0.13
N GLY A 200 28.91 10.69 0.75
CA GLY A 200 28.64 11.67 1.79
C GLY A 200 27.57 11.21 2.79
N ASP A 201 26.37 11.78 2.66
CA ASP A 201 25.21 11.46 3.49
C ASP A 201 24.31 10.37 2.90
N TRP A 202 24.52 9.99 1.64
CA TRP A 202 23.74 8.95 0.95
C TRP A 202 24.44 7.60 1.07
N ASN A 203 23.67 6.53 1.27
CA ASN A 203 24.22 5.19 1.49
C ASN A 203 23.69 4.14 0.51
N VAL A 204 22.79 4.52 -0.41
CA VAL A 204 22.33 3.66 -1.49
C VAL A 204 22.32 4.39 -2.82
N GLN A 205 22.64 3.66 -3.89
CA GLN A 205 22.60 4.13 -5.27
C GLN A 205 21.92 3.12 -6.19
N CYS A 206 21.15 3.64 -7.15
CA CYS A 206 20.60 2.83 -8.24
C CYS A 206 21.63 2.68 -9.37
N PRO A 207 21.98 1.44 -9.78
CA PRO A 207 22.92 1.23 -10.88
C PRO A 207 22.34 1.65 -12.24
N SER A 208 21.01 1.61 -12.41
CA SER A 208 20.35 1.90 -13.69
C SER A 208 20.15 3.39 -13.98
N CYS A 209 19.77 4.20 -12.98
CA CYS A 209 19.45 5.63 -13.17
C CYS A 209 20.31 6.58 -12.34
N GLY A 210 21.25 6.07 -11.53
CA GLY A 210 22.13 6.88 -10.69
C GLY A 210 21.44 7.54 -9.50
N PHE A 211 20.15 7.26 -9.25
CA PHE A 211 19.41 7.79 -8.09
C PHE A 211 20.12 7.43 -6.78
N GLN A 212 20.40 8.43 -5.95
CA GLN A 212 21.00 8.27 -4.64
C GLN A 212 19.98 8.60 -3.56
N SER A 213 19.99 7.85 -2.46
CA SER A 213 19.19 8.18 -1.28
C SER A 213 19.80 7.60 -0.01
N TYR A 214 19.14 7.87 1.12
CA TYR A 214 19.46 7.24 2.39
C TYR A 214 18.41 6.17 2.72
N ARG A 215 18.87 5.04 3.25
CA ARG A 215 18.04 3.99 3.89
C ARG A 215 18.71 3.53 5.17
N ALA A 216 17.95 3.18 6.20
CA ALA A 216 18.53 2.56 7.40
C ALA A 216 18.86 1.10 7.10
N LEU A 217 20.06 0.82 6.60
CA LEU A 217 20.47 -0.51 6.12
C LEU A 217 20.73 -1.46 7.28
N ALA A 218 20.21 -2.68 7.17
CA ALA A 218 20.67 -3.80 7.99
C ALA A 218 22.01 -4.33 7.46
N ASP A 219 22.77 -5.04 8.30
CA ASP A 219 24.05 -5.62 7.90
C ASP A 219 23.98 -6.50 6.66
N ASN A 220 22.92 -7.29 6.52
CA ASN A 220 22.71 -8.24 5.43
C ASN A 220 21.93 -7.65 4.23
N TYR A 221 21.90 -6.32 4.08
CA TYR A 221 21.24 -5.66 2.96
C TYR A 221 21.75 -6.19 1.61
N GLY A 222 20.84 -6.73 0.78
CA GLY A 222 21.18 -7.30 -0.53
C GLY A 222 21.93 -8.63 -0.52
N ALA A 223 22.33 -9.15 0.64
CA ALA A 223 23.08 -10.40 0.79
C ALA A 223 22.22 -11.61 1.20
N GLY A 224 20.94 -11.36 1.54
CA GLY A 224 20.02 -12.41 1.99
C GLY A 224 20.48 -13.04 3.30
N TRP A 225 20.84 -14.32 3.25
CA TRP A 225 21.34 -15.10 4.39
C TRP A 225 22.87 -15.19 4.47
N ALA A 226 23.60 -14.57 3.53
CA ALA A 226 25.05 -14.61 3.56
C ALA A 226 25.59 -13.70 4.69
N GLU A 227 26.51 -14.24 5.48
CA GLU A 227 27.33 -13.45 6.40
C GLU A 227 28.33 -12.63 5.58
N LEU A 228 28.28 -11.31 5.73
CA LEU A 228 29.20 -10.39 5.06
C LEU A 228 30.36 -10.06 6.00
N GLU A 229 31.58 -10.02 5.47
CA GLU A 229 32.77 -9.57 6.21
C GLU A 229 32.65 -8.10 6.66
N GLN A 230 31.83 -7.30 5.96
CA GLN A 230 31.55 -5.91 6.29
C GLN A 230 30.06 -5.63 6.10
N GLY A 231 29.34 -5.41 7.20
CA GLY A 231 27.91 -5.17 7.20
C GLY A 231 27.55 -3.81 6.62
N ALA A 232 26.46 -3.77 5.85
CA ALA A 232 25.98 -2.53 5.23
C ALA A 232 25.49 -1.49 6.25
N SER A 233 25.22 -1.88 7.51
CA SER A 233 24.83 -0.96 8.57
C SER A 233 25.92 0.08 8.88
N THR A 234 27.19 -0.26 8.62
CA THR A 234 28.34 0.66 8.78
C THR A 234 28.20 1.92 7.91
N LEU A 235 27.47 1.82 6.80
CA LEU A 235 27.19 2.93 5.88
C LEU A 235 26.08 3.87 6.39
N ASN A 236 25.42 3.53 7.49
CA ASN A 236 24.34 4.36 8.05
C ASN A 236 24.84 5.66 8.69
N ASN A 237 26.16 5.81 8.88
CA ASN A 237 26.78 6.99 9.52
C ASN A 237 26.11 7.31 10.88
N ALA A 238 26.09 6.32 11.78
CA ALA A 238 25.49 6.44 13.11
C ALA A 238 26.09 7.62 13.90
N GLY A 239 25.26 8.28 14.71
CA GLY A 239 25.59 9.43 15.55
C GLY A 239 25.79 10.75 14.81
N LYS A 240 25.89 10.76 13.47
CA LYS A 240 26.14 12.00 12.69
C LYS A 240 24.83 12.73 12.38
N ARG A 241 24.91 14.07 12.29
CA ARG A 241 23.83 14.88 11.71
C ARG A 241 24.02 14.98 10.19
N TRP A 242 22.97 15.39 9.50
CA TRP A 242 23.04 15.67 8.06
C TRP A 242 24.06 16.76 7.77
N GLY A 243 24.82 16.61 6.69
CA GLY A 243 25.71 17.64 6.19
C GLY A 243 24.94 18.85 5.66
N ALA A 244 25.61 19.99 5.54
CA ALA A 244 24.99 21.26 5.12
C ALA A 244 24.29 21.18 3.76
N ALA A 245 24.82 20.39 2.82
CA ALA A 245 24.20 20.17 1.51
C ALA A 245 22.86 19.43 1.64
N ALA A 246 22.80 18.38 2.46
CA ALA A 246 21.57 17.64 2.73
C ALA A 246 20.57 18.51 3.53
N GLU A 247 21.02 19.24 4.55
CA GLU A 247 20.18 20.18 5.30
C GLU A 247 19.56 21.27 4.42
N ALA A 248 20.33 21.82 3.46
CA ALA A 248 19.82 22.77 2.48
C ALA A 248 18.72 22.16 1.58
N MET A 249 18.82 20.87 1.24
CA MET A 249 17.76 20.16 0.50
C MET A 249 16.50 19.97 1.37
N PHE A 250 16.65 19.71 2.67
CA PHE A 250 15.52 19.57 3.61
C PHE A 250 14.83 20.88 3.98
N GLY A 251 15.51 22.02 3.77
CA GLY A 251 15.01 23.37 4.07
C GLY A 251 13.84 23.84 3.21
N LYS A 252 13.54 23.17 2.09
CA LYS A 252 12.45 23.53 1.16
C LYS A 252 11.03 23.12 1.64
N GLY A 253 10.88 22.77 2.93
CA GLY A 253 9.61 22.49 3.59
C GLY A 253 9.17 21.01 3.56
N PRO A 254 8.10 20.65 4.32
CA PRO A 254 7.60 19.26 4.42
C PRO A 254 7.12 18.70 3.08
N ALA A 255 6.56 19.57 2.22
CA ALA A 255 6.21 19.23 0.86
C ALA A 255 7.46 18.84 0.06
N GLY A 256 8.60 19.54 0.19
CA GLY A 256 9.87 19.14 -0.42
C GLY A 256 10.45 17.83 0.13
N ARG A 257 10.24 17.55 1.43
CA ARG A 257 10.68 16.28 2.06
C ARG A 257 9.91 15.07 1.54
N ALA A 258 8.61 15.22 1.29
CA ALA A 258 7.77 14.16 0.75
C ALA A 258 7.74 14.12 -0.79
N THR A 259 7.83 15.23 -1.51
CA THR A 259 7.70 15.26 -2.98
C THR A 259 8.95 14.82 -3.72
N PHE A 260 10.15 14.95 -3.14
CA PHE A 260 11.38 14.45 -3.78
C PHE A 260 11.69 12.99 -3.45
N ILE A 261 11.09 12.45 -2.39
CA ILE A 261 11.37 11.09 -1.95
C ILE A 261 10.11 10.19 -1.96
N ALA A 262 8.94 10.75 -2.26
CA ALA A 262 7.78 10.05 -2.83
C ALA A 262 7.74 10.23 -4.35
N ALA A 263 8.87 10.06 -5.03
CA ALA A 263 8.87 9.83 -6.47
C ALA A 263 8.36 8.41 -6.80
N ASP A 264 7.14 8.12 -6.35
CA ASP A 264 6.12 7.38 -7.13
C ASP A 264 5.39 8.37 -8.07
N VAL A 265 6.00 9.54 -8.32
CA VAL A 265 5.60 10.58 -9.28
C VAL A 265 6.37 10.30 -10.56
N ARG A 266 5.62 9.97 -11.62
CA ARG A 266 6.14 9.95 -12.99
C ARG A 266 6.62 11.36 -13.35
N GLU A 267 7.71 11.43 -14.11
CA GLU A 267 8.32 12.66 -14.62
C GLU A 267 7.41 13.51 -15.56
N ASP A 268 6.15 13.11 -15.74
CA ASP A 268 5.13 13.79 -16.55
C ASP A 268 4.19 14.69 -15.73
N GLY A 269 4.45 14.88 -14.42
CA GLY A 269 3.73 15.84 -13.57
C GLY A 269 2.27 15.47 -13.29
N ARG A 270 1.86 14.23 -13.57
CA ARG A 270 0.52 13.71 -13.25
C ARG A 270 0.62 12.78 -12.05
N GLU A 271 -0.16 13.06 -11.00
CA GLU A 271 -0.31 12.14 -9.86
C GLU A 271 -0.76 10.75 -10.35
N ARG A 272 -0.14 9.68 -9.83
CA ARG A 272 -0.71 8.34 -9.91
C ARG A 272 -2.04 8.36 -9.14
N THR A 273 -3.15 8.44 -9.87
CA THR A 273 -4.46 8.12 -9.32
C THR A 273 -4.48 6.62 -9.02
N TYR A 274 -4.19 6.25 -7.77
CA TYR A 274 -4.75 5.02 -7.25
C TYR A 274 -6.26 5.13 -7.43
N PHE A 275 -6.89 4.12 -8.03
CA PHE A 275 -8.34 4.00 -8.06
C PHE A 275 -8.86 4.09 -6.62
N ARG A 276 -9.21 5.31 -6.21
CA ARG A 276 -9.82 5.63 -4.93
C ARG A 276 -11.31 5.59 -5.19
N PHE A 277 -11.95 4.56 -4.67
CA PHE A 277 -13.41 4.49 -4.60
C PHE A 277 -13.92 5.79 -3.98
N GLU A 278 -14.80 6.48 -4.71
CA GLU A 278 -15.23 7.86 -4.44
C GLU A 278 -15.78 8.04 -3.02
N GLY A 279 -15.17 8.96 -2.30
CA GLY A 279 -15.57 9.44 -0.98
C GLY A 279 -14.97 10.82 -0.78
N GLU A 280 -15.43 11.76 -1.62
CA GLU A 280 -14.87 13.09 -1.84
C GLU A 280 -15.02 14.00 -0.60
N GLY A 281 -13.97 14.07 0.23
CA GLY A 281 -13.78 15.09 1.26
C GLY A 281 -12.60 15.99 0.88
N GLY A 282 -12.82 16.89 -0.08
CA GLY A 282 -11.79 17.79 -0.62
C GLY A 282 -11.36 18.88 0.35
N GLY A 283 -10.17 18.71 0.96
CA GLY A 283 -9.44 19.78 1.64
C GLY A 283 -8.50 20.51 0.69
N LYS A 284 -9.01 21.46 -0.09
CA LYS A 284 -8.18 22.52 -0.71
C LYS A 284 -8.12 23.72 0.24
N GLY A 285 -6.94 24.33 0.31
CA GLY A 285 -6.56 25.37 1.27
C GLY A 285 -7.64 26.41 1.52
N ARG A 286 -7.82 26.76 2.81
CA ARG A 286 -8.70 27.83 3.27
C ARG A 286 -8.22 29.17 2.67
N ARG A 287 -8.79 29.57 1.53
CA ARG A 287 -9.16 30.99 1.37
C ARG A 287 -10.12 31.31 2.53
N PRO A 288 -10.04 32.49 3.16
CA PRO A 288 -10.97 32.86 4.22
C PRO A 288 -12.40 32.58 3.73
N ARG A 289 -13.17 31.82 4.50
CA ARG A 289 -14.59 31.62 4.20
C ARG A 289 -15.24 32.99 4.35
N ASN A 290 -15.54 33.65 3.24
CA ASN A 290 -16.36 34.85 3.24
C ASN A 290 -17.72 34.49 3.83
N ALA A 291 -18.37 35.47 4.48
CA ALA A 291 -19.63 35.26 5.16
C ALA A 291 -20.67 34.62 4.22
N PRO A 292 -21.50 33.68 4.71
CA PRO A 292 -22.51 33.01 3.91
C PRO A 292 -23.46 34.03 3.26
N GLY A 293 -23.63 33.94 1.94
CA GLY A 293 -24.47 34.83 1.14
C GLY A 293 -23.75 36.02 0.50
N CYS A 294 -22.43 36.15 0.65
CA CYS A 294 -21.64 37.17 -0.05
C CYS A 294 -21.10 36.70 -1.42
N ARG A 295 -21.22 35.41 -1.75
CA ARG A 295 -20.70 34.81 -2.98
C ARG A 295 -21.83 34.44 -3.93
N LEU A 296 -21.77 34.97 -5.14
CA LEU A 296 -22.73 34.71 -6.21
C LEU A 296 -22.13 33.77 -7.26
N PHE A 297 -22.96 32.84 -7.73
CA PHE A 297 -22.73 32.04 -8.93
C PHE A 297 -23.39 32.72 -10.13
N VAL A 298 -22.59 32.97 -11.18
CA VAL A 298 -23.07 33.52 -12.45
C VAL A 298 -22.95 32.46 -13.52
N GLY A 299 -24.07 31.94 -14.00
CA GLY A 299 -24.13 30.94 -15.07
C GLY A 299 -24.64 31.52 -16.39
N GLY A 300 -24.34 30.84 -17.49
CA GLY A 300 -24.85 31.22 -18.81
C GLY A 300 -24.04 32.30 -19.52
N LEU A 301 -22.77 32.48 -19.13
CA LEU A 301 -21.87 33.45 -19.75
C LEU A 301 -21.54 33.03 -21.20
N PRO A 302 -21.52 33.98 -22.15
CA PRO A 302 -20.97 33.75 -23.48
C PRO A 302 -19.48 33.36 -23.40
N ARG A 303 -19.00 32.59 -24.38
CA ARG A 303 -17.61 32.12 -24.42
C ARG A 303 -16.59 33.25 -24.62
N GLU A 304 -17.06 34.41 -25.06
CA GLU A 304 -16.25 35.60 -25.34
C GLU A 304 -16.09 36.51 -24.12
N VAL A 305 -16.92 36.35 -23.07
CA VAL A 305 -16.95 37.26 -21.93
C VAL A 305 -15.92 36.88 -20.88
N GLY A 306 -14.86 37.68 -20.77
CA GLY A 306 -13.79 37.49 -19.79
C GLY A 306 -14.11 38.05 -18.39
N THR A 307 -13.18 37.83 -17.46
CA THR A 307 -13.29 38.28 -16.06
C THR A 307 -13.42 39.80 -15.93
N GLU A 308 -12.79 40.58 -16.82
CA GLU A 308 -12.81 42.05 -16.77
C GLU A 308 -14.19 42.62 -17.12
N GLU A 309 -14.85 42.11 -18.15
CA GLU A 309 -16.21 42.51 -18.53
C GLU A 309 -17.23 42.14 -17.47
N LEU A 310 -17.10 40.95 -16.89
CA LEU A 310 -17.94 40.52 -15.77
C LEU A 310 -17.74 41.44 -14.56
N ARG A 311 -16.48 41.80 -14.27
CA ARG A 311 -16.17 42.70 -13.16
C ARG A 311 -16.77 44.09 -13.36
N ALA A 312 -16.70 44.65 -14.57
CA ALA A 312 -17.27 45.97 -14.88
C ALA A 312 -18.79 46.00 -14.67
N LEU A 313 -19.51 44.97 -15.12
CA LEU A 313 -20.97 44.87 -14.97
C LEU A 313 -21.41 44.74 -13.51
N PHE A 314 -20.69 43.97 -12.72
CA PHE A 314 -21.04 43.74 -11.32
C PHE A 314 -20.50 44.83 -10.38
N ALA A 315 -19.48 45.60 -10.78
CA ALA A 315 -18.98 46.74 -10.01
C ALA A 315 -20.00 47.88 -9.86
N GLU A 316 -20.99 48.01 -10.76
CA GLU A 316 -22.05 49.03 -10.66
C GLU A 316 -23.01 48.80 -9.49
N HIS A 317 -23.02 47.60 -8.89
CA HIS A 317 -24.00 47.21 -7.88
C HIS A 317 -23.44 47.05 -6.46
N GLY A 318 -22.13 47.16 -6.28
CA GLY A 318 -21.51 47.20 -4.96
C GLY A 318 -20.02 46.90 -4.96
N ASP A 319 -19.42 46.99 -3.77
CA ASP A 319 -17.99 46.76 -3.56
C ASP A 319 -17.63 45.27 -3.62
N MET A 320 -16.87 44.89 -4.63
CA MET A 320 -16.53 43.50 -4.92
C MET A 320 -15.13 43.16 -4.40
N THR A 321 -15.02 42.02 -3.71
CA THR A 321 -13.75 41.49 -3.18
C THR A 321 -13.04 40.59 -4.18
N ASP A 322 -13.77 39.73 -4.90
CA ASP A 322 -13.19 38.78 -5.87
C ASP A 322 -14.13 38.52 -7.05
N CYS A 323 -13.57 38.39 -8.25
CA CYS A 323 -14.29 38.09 -9.49
C CYS A 323 -13.47 37.09 -10.30
N ILE A 324 -14.04 35.91 -10.60
CA ILE A 324 -13.34 34.87 -11.36
C ILE A 324 -14.31 34.21 -12.34
N VAL A 325 -13.99 34.27 -13.63
CA VAL A 325 -14.60 33.42 -14.66
C VAL A 325 -13.76 32.15 -14.78
N LEU A 326 -14.37 30.97 -14.74
CA LEU A 326 -13.62 29.72 -14.88
C LEU A 326 -13.40 29.40 -16.36
N THR A 327 -12.13 29.30 -16.75
CA THR A 327 -11.68 28.84 -18.06
C THR A 327 -11.37 27.34 -18.03
N ASP A 328 -11.50 26.68 -19.17
CA ASP A 328 -11.01 25.32 -19.40
C ASP A 328 -9.51 25.33 -19.72
N ASP A 329 -8.88 24.15 -19.78
CA ASP A 329 -7.43 24.00 -20.01
C ASP A 329 -6.97 24.58 -21.37
N ASN A 330 -7.90 24.78 -22.31
CA ASN A 330 -7.68 25.42 -23.61
C ASN A 330 -7.86 26.95 -23.58
N GLY A 331 -8.04 27.57 -22.41
CA GLY A 331 -8.28 29.01 -22.26
C GLY A 331 -9.70 29.47 -22.63
N VAL A 332 -10.61 28.54 -22.91
CA VAL A 332 -12.01 28.85 -23.28
C VAL A 332 -12.90 28.90 -22.04
N ASN A 333 -13.73 29.93 -21.90
CA ASN A 333 -14.60 30.09 -20.74
C ASN A 333 -15.61 28.93 -20.64
N ARG A 334 -15.71 28.32 -19.45
CA ARG A 334 -16.67 27.23 -19.14
C ARG A 334 -18.12 27.72 -19.05
N GLY A 335 -18.37 29.00 -19.29
CA GLY A 335 -19.70 29.61 -19.33
C GLY A 335 -20.28 29.91 -17.95
N PHE A 336 -19.45 29.92 -16.90
CA PHE A 336 -19.84 30.32 -15.56
C PHE A 336 -18.67 30.97 -14.80
N GLY A 337 -19.01 31.78 -13.79
CA GLY A 337 -18.07 32.48 -12.93
C GLY A 337 -18.61 32.69 -11.53
N PHE A 338 -17.75 33.19 -10.66
CA PHE A 338 -18.09 33.53 -9.27
C PHE A 338 -17.74 34.99 -9.01
N VAL A 339 -18.65 35.68 -8.33
CA VAL A 339 -18.50 37.06 -7.88
C VAL A 339 -18.67 37.08 -6.37
N THR A 340 -17.77 37.73 -5.65
CA THR A 340 -17.84 37.82 -4.19
C THR A 340 -17.84 39.28 -3.76
N TYR A 341 -18.88 39.68 -3.03
CA TYR A 341 -19.04 41.03 -2.48
C TYR A 341 -18.52 41.12 -1.04
N SER A 342 -18.25 42.35 -0.59
CA SER A 342 -17.94 42.65 0.81
C SER A 342 -19.16 42.43 1.71
N GLU A 343 -20.35 42.86 1.28
CA GLU A 343 -21.60 42.77 2.05
C GLU A 343 -22.68 41.97 1.31
N LYS A 344 -23.52 41.28 2.08
CA LYS A 344 -24.66 40.50 1.57
C LYS A 344 -25.72 41.38 0.89
N ALA A 345 -25.91 42.61 1.36
CA ALA A 345 -26.87 43.55 0.76
C ALA A 345 -26.54 43.87 -0.71
N HIS A 346 -25.25 43.98 -1.05
CA HIS A 346 -24.80 44.16 -2.43
C HIS A 346 -25.03 42.92 -3.29
N ALA A 347 -24.82 41.73 -2.70
CA ALA A 347 -25.08 40.46 -3.38
C ALA A 347 -26.57 40.29 -3.72
N ASP A 348 -27.48 40.60 -2.79
CA ASP A 348 -28.93 40.53 -3.00
C ASP A 348 -29.41 41.56 -4.04
N ALA A 349 -28.87 42.78 -4.02
CA ALA A 349 -29.17 43.81 -5.02
C ALA A 349 -28.71 43.41 -6.43
N ALA A 350 -27.54 42.77 -6.54
CA ALA A 350 -27.02 42.26 -7.79
C ALA A 350 -27.86 41.09 -8.33
N ILE A 351 -28.31 40.15 -7.48
CA ILE A 351 -29.22 39.07 -7.89
C ILE A 351 -30.52 39.66 -8.47
N ALA A 352 -31.13 40.62 -7.77
CA ALA A 352 -32.43 41.18 -8.16
C ALA A 352 -32.39 41.90 -9.53
N LYS A 353 -31.26 42.54 -9.87
CA LYS A 353 -31.11 43.32 -11.11
C LYS A 353 -30.48 42.54 -12.26
N LEU A 354 -29.50 41.68 -11.98
CA LEU A 354 -28.72 40.98 -13.01
C LEU A 354 -29.21 39.57 -13.32
N ASP A 355 -30.09 38.98 -12.51
CA ASP A 355 -30.72 37.70 -12.90
C ASP A 355 -31.49 37.87 -14.21
N LYS A 356 -31.13 37.04 -15.21
CA LYS A 356 -31.68 37.02 -16.57
C LYS A 356 -31.31 38.20 -17.46
N HIS A 357 -30.32 39.01 -17.07
CA HIS A 357 -29.75 40.04 -17.93
C HIS A 357 -29.16 39.42 -19.21
N LYS A 358 -29.22 40.14 -20.35
CA LYS A 358 -28.71 39.64 -21.64
C LYS A 358 -27.31 40.20 -21.88
N ILE A 359 -26.33 39.32 -22.05
CA ILE A 359 -24.97 39.65 -22.47
C ILE A 359 -24.71 38.91 -23.78
N ASN A 360 -24.35 39.63 -24.84
CA ASN A 360 -24.08 39.10 -26.19
C ASN A 360 -25.14 38.09 -26.67
N GLY A 361 -26.42 38.42 -26.47
CA GLY A 361 -27.57 37.60 -26.89
C GLY A 361 -27.92 36.42 -25.98
N ARG A 362 -27.12 36.12 -24.95
CA ARG A 362 -27.36 35.04 -23.98
C ARG A 362 -27.80 35.59 -22.62
N ARG A 363 -28.79 34.96 -22.01
CA ARG A 363 -29.29 35.35 -20.68
C ARG A 363 -28.40 34.73 -19.61
N ILE A 364 -27.87 35.57 -18.72
CA ILE A 364 -27.13 35.10 -17.54
C ILE A 364 -28.11 34.74 -16.42
N GLY A 365 -27.74 33.78 -15.58
CA GLY A 365 -28.45 33.45 -14.35
C GLY A 365 -27.57 33.73 -13.16
N VAL A 366 -28.04 34.55 -12.22
CA VAL A 366 -27.28 34.92 -11.01
C VAL A 366 -27.99 34.31 -9.81
N ARG A 367 -27.25 33.53 -9.01
CA ARG A 367 -27.78 32.86 -7.81
C ARG A 367 -26.79 32.95 -6.67
N ASP A 368 -27.27 32.79 -5.44
CA ASP A 368 -26.39 32.60 -4.30
C ASP A 368 -25.60 31.29 -4.48
N ALA A 369 -24.28 31.35 -4.32
CA ALA A 369 -23.41 30.19 -4.45
C ALA A 369 -23.52 29.26 -3.24
N ASP A 370 -23.98 29.79 -2.09
CA ASP A 370 -24.07 29.07 -0.82
C ASP A 370 -25.51 28.63 -0.48
N SER A 371 -26.51 28.94 -1.31
CA SER A 371 -27.87 28.44 -1.10
C SER A 371 -27.98 26.97 -1.50
N ASP A 372 -28.04 26.08 -0.50
CA ASP A 372 -28.22 24.62 -0.63
C ASP A 372 -29.61 24.18 -1.15
N ASP A 373 -30.42 25.12 -1.63
CA ASP A 373 -31.75 24.81 -2.16
C ASP A 373 -31.69 24.42 -3.64
N LYS A 374 -31.91 23.11 -3.85
CA LYS A 374 -32.02 22.35 -5.12
C LYS A 374 -30.76 21.61 -5.60
N LYS A 375 -30.00 21.00 -4.68
CA LYS A 375 -29.47 19.66 -4.98
C LYS A 375 -30.67 18.69 -4.95
N GLY A 376 -31.39 18.60 -6.06
CA GLY A 376 -32.48 17.63 -6.21
C GLY A 376 -31.95 16.27 -5.75
N LYS A 377 -32.55 15.71 -4.69
CA LYS A 377 -32.26 14.36 -4.21
C LYS A 377 -32.51 13.42 -5.38
N ARG A 378 -31.45 13.09 -6.11
CA ARG A 378 -31.45 11.97 -7.04
C ARG A 378 -31.55 10.75 -6.14
N GLU A 379 -32.77 10.24 -6.01
CA GLU A 379 -33.08 9.06 -5.21
C GLU A 379 -32.05 7.99 -5.56
N LYS A 380 -31.27 7.55 -4.56
CA LYS A 380 -30.27 6.48 -4.75
C LYS A 380 -31.01 5.30 -5.36
N ARG A 381 -30.69 4.96 -6.62
CA ARG A 381 -31.15 3.72 -7.25
C ARG A 381 -30.73 2.59 -6.30
N LYS A 382 -31.68 1.93 -5.64
CA LYS A 382 -31.40 0.76 -4.83
C LYS A 382 -30.78 -0.31 -5.75
N ASP A 383 -29.63 -0.83 -5.35
CA ASP A 383 -29.05 -2.00 -6.01
C ASP A 383 -30.06 -3.16 -5.96
N PRO A 384 -30.27 -3.90 -7.06
CA PRO A 384 -31.18 -5.04 -7.04
C PRO A 384 -30.62 -6.13 -6.11
N GLU A 385 -31.45 -6.60 -5.18
CA GLU A 385 -31.14 -7.74 -4.31
C GLU A 385 -31.06 -9.02 -5.16
N GLY A 386 -29.85 -9.57 -5.30
CA GLY A 386 -29.62 -10.83 -6.02
C GLY A 386 -28.13 -11.15 -6.24
N LEU A 387 -27.79 -12.43 -6.16
CA LEU A 387 -26.43 -12.96 -6.27
C LEU A 387 -25.88 -12.76 -7.70
N LYS A 388 -24.72 -12.10 -7.83
CA LYS A 388 -24.02 -11.93 -9.12
C LYS A 388 -23.26 -13.21 -9.44
N LEU A 389 -23.70 -13.92 -10.48
CA LEU A 389 -22.95 -15.03 -11.08
C LEU A 389 -22.01 -14.46 -12.14
N TYR A 390 -20.71 -14.64 -11.98
CA TYR A 390 -19.72 -14.35 -13.03
C TYR A 390 -19.51 -15.64 -13.82
N VAL A 391 -19.83 -15.61 -15.11
CA VAL A 391 -19.56 -16.70 -16.06
C VAL A 391 -18.19 -16.49 -16.69
#